data_AF-A0A4P7JKF8-F1
#
_entry.id   AF-A0A4P7JKF8-F1
#
_cell.length_a   1.000
_cell.length_b   1.000
_cell.length_c   1.000
_cell.angle_alpha   90.00
_cell.angle_beta   90.00
_cell.angle_gamma   90.00
#
_symmetry.space_group_name_H-M   'P 1'
#
loop_
_entity.id
_entity.type
_entity.pdbx_description
1 polymer ?
#
loop_
_entity_poly.entity_id
_entity_poly.type
_entity_poly.pdbx_seq_one_letter_code
_entity_poly.pdbx_strand_id
1 'polypeptide(L)'
;MDILKQAIRSLLEKGFALQQQGDLAKAKSIYNEILSTEHDNQFALNLLAVIAIAEHQHEQAVKLLEKALTVNNRDPESYANLGLAYKALKQLEQAKQAFEASLQLNPNQTIVLNNLGNVQASLNQHKKAIYCFESALRLDNSYTDCMVNLCNSLKACGDIDKALQVVNYAKKLNPSRADLHTLEGELLNSLGHYESAVERFQQAIHFGDRIVAKLHISTALKQLNKTDLAKQMLEQVIAVEPHNEEAHNHLGVLLEQMGEFDLAAQHFRIAIKHNPTHASSYYQLSKLKNSRLESTEIEQIKQLLADQAQPDIFRCSLHLALACEYEKHKQYDAAIEHVIKGKGYKARQYPYQADKTKQHLQLAQSHFPVNKTAQQGGAMTPIFIVGMPRSGTTLTEQILSSHSKIVGAGELGFINDVAKEAVRLTNKPYPQCTALLSEKHWTQLRDMYLNLVQQRIGNVEYFVDKNPLNFNMVGFIQALFPASKIIYCQRDPMDNCMSIFKLPFDDNQTYAHELSALGDYYNSQQNLMTFWQGLYPDAILPLAYENVVDDLAKEARQLFSFLHIEFESEVLDFHKNTRTVLTPSAEQVRQPIYKSSVNSWQRYGDAVTPLLSALRQ
;
A
#
# COMPACT_ATOMS: atom_id res chain seq x y z
N MET A 1 -25.90 -25.51 -53.41
CA MET A 1 -25.49 -24.62 -52.30
C MET A 1 -25.71 -25.27 -50.94
N ASP A 2 -26.84 -25.94 -50.68
CA ASP A 2 -27.11 -26.57 -49.37
C ASP A 2 -26.22 -27.76 -49.01
N ILE A 3 -25.84 -28.60 -49.99
CA ILE A 3 -24.96 -29.77 -49.74
C ILE A 3 -23.57 -29.33 -49.24
N LEU A 4 -23.00 -28.27 -49.84
CA LEU A 4 -21.69 -27.75 -49.43
C LEU A 4 -21.74 -27.15 -48.03
N LYS A 5 -22.78 -26.36 -47.72
CA LYS A 5 -22.98 -25.80 -46.37
C LYS A 5 -23.14 -26.89 -45.32
N GLN A 6 -23.86 -27.96 -45.64
CA GLN A 6 -24.06 -29.10 -44.74
C GLN A 6 -22.75 -29.89 -44.53
N ALA A 7 -21.94 -30.05 -45.59
CA ALA A 7 -20.62 -30.67 -45.49
C ALA A 7 -19.65 -29.85 -44.61
N ILE A 8 -19.59 -28.53 -44.81
CA ILE A 8 -18.74 -27.64 -44.00
C ILE A 8 -19.17 -27.62 -42.54
N ARG A 9 -20.49 -27.60 -42.27
CA ARG A 9 -21.01 -27.72 -40.91
C ARG A 9 -20.56 -29.03 -40.25
N SER A 10 -20.65 -30.16 -40.95
CA SER A 10 -20.21 -31.45 -40.43
C SER A 10 -18.70 -31.48 -40.16
N LEU A 11 -17.89 -30.85 -41.03
CA LEU A 11 -16.46 -30.69 -40.79
C LEU A 11 -16.17 -29.81 -39.57
N LEU A 12 -16.88 -28.70 -39.39
CA LEU A 12 -16.74 -27.84 -38.20
C LEU A 12 -17.07 -28.60 -36.92
N GLU A 13 -18.18 -29.35 -36.90
CA GLU A 13 -18.59 -30.18 -35.76
C GLU A 13 -17.54 -31.27 -35.45
N LYS A 14 -16.99 -31.93 -36.47
CA LYS A 14 -15.93 -32.93 -36.33
C LYS A 14 -14.62 -32.33 -35.81
N GLY A 15 -14.20 -31.20 -36.38
CA GLY A 15 -13.01 -30.47 -35.95
C GLY A 15 -13.12 -30.02 -34.51
N PHE A 16 -14.28 -29.48 -34.12
CA PHE A 16 -14.55 -29.04 -32.75
C PHE A 16 -14.52 -30.21 -31.76
N ALA A 17 -15.10 -31.36 -32.12
CA ALA A 17 -15.04 -32.55 -31.29
C ALA A 17 -13.60 -33.04 -31.06
N LEU A 18 -12.75 -33.04 -32.11
CA LEU A 18 -11.33 -33.40 -31.98
C LEU A 18 -10.57 -32.40 -31.10
N GLN A 19 -10.88 -31.11 -31.22
CA GLN A 19 -10.30 -30.07 -30.37
C GLN A 19 -10.66 -30.27 -28.89
N GLN A 20 -11.92 -30.61 -28.58
CA GLN A 20 -12.35 -30.94 -27.22
C GLN A 20 -11.68 -32.21 -26.67
N GLN A 21 -11.29 -33.15 -27.56
CA GLN A 21 -10.53 -34.35 -27.21
C GLN A 21 -9.02 -34.10 -27.08
N GLY A 22 -8.55 -32.89 -27.35
CA GLY A 22 -7.13 -32.53 -27.32
C GLY A 22 -6.33 -32.91 -28.57
N ASP A 23 -6.95 -33.46 -29.61
CA ASP A 23 -6.30 -33.79 -30.89
C ASP A 23 -6.23 -32.53 -31.79
N LEU A 24 -5.45 -31.55 -31.33
CA LEU A 24 -5.31 -30.23 -31.96
C LEU A 24 -4.77 -30.32 -33.39
N ALA A 25 -3.88 -31.27 -33.66
CA ALA A 25 -3.30 -31.46 -34.99
C ALA A 25 -4.35 -31.88 -36.02
N LYS A 26 -5.21 -32.86 -35.70
CA LYS A 26 -6.30 -33.26 -36.61
C LYS A 26 -7.38 -32.18 -36.71
N ALA A 27 -7.70 -31.50 -35.62
CA ALA A 27 -8.64 -30.37 -35.64
C ALA A 27 -8.15 -29.26 -36.59
N LYS A 28 -6.89 -28.84 -36.49
CA LYS A 28 -6.26 -27.88 -37.41
C LYS A 28 -6.33 -28.34 -38.87
N SER A 29 -6.06 -29.61 -39.13
CA SER A 29 -6.14 -30.16 -40.50
C SER A 29 -7.54 -29.99 -41.09
N ILE A 30 -8.58 -30.27 -40.29
CA ILE A 30 -9.97 -30.12 -40.72
C ILE A 30 -10.33 -28.65 -40.95
N TYR A 31 -9.92 -27.75 -40.08
CA TYR A 31 -10.19 -26.33 -40.26
C TYR A 31 -9.45 -25.75 -41.48
N ASN A 32 -8.21 -26.17 -41.74
CA ASN A 32 -7.49 -25.80 -42.96
C ASN A 32 -8.13 -26.39 -44.23
N GLU A 33 -8.68 -27.61 -44.16
CA GLU A 33 -9.48 -28.20 -45.25
C GLU A 33 -10.69 -27.33 -45.55
N ILE A 34 -11.43 -26.89 -44.53
CA ILE A 34 -12.53 -25.94 -44.69
C ILE A 34 -12.04 -24.66 -45.37
N LEU A 35 -10.93 -24.06 -44.89
CA LEU A 35 -10.37 -22.84 -45.48
C LEU A 35 -9.84 -23.02 -46.91
N SER A 36 -9.48 -24.23 -47.33
CA SER A 36 -9.11 -24.50 -48.73
C SER A 36 -10.32 -24.45 -49.68
N THR A 37 -11.52 -24.71 -49.15
CA THR A 37 -12.79 -24.65 -49.90
C THR A 37 -13.49 -23.31 -49.77
N GLU A 38 -13.53 -22.75 -48.56
CA GLU A 38 -14.08 -21.44 -48.21
C GLU A 38 -13.01 -20.63 -47.45
N HIS A 39 -12.18 -19.90 -48.20
CA HIS A 39 -11.04 -19.14 -47.68
C HIS A 39 -11.37 -18.15 -46.56
N ASP A 40 -12.62 -17.70 -46.51
CA ASP A 40 -13.12 -16.69 -45.57
C ASP A 40 -14.19 -17.27 -44.63
N ASN A 41 -14.13 -18.57 -44.33
CA ASN A 41 -15.04 -19.19 -43.36
C ASN A 41 -14.72 -18.69 -41.92
N GLN A 42 -15.57 -17.80 -41.40
CA GLN A 42 -15.41 -17.17 -40.08
C GLN A 42 -15.22 -18.18 -38.95
N PHE A 43 -16.02 -19.27 -38.92
CA PHE A 43 -15.96 -20.24 -37.83
C PHE A 43 -14.65 -21.03 -37.83
N ALA A 44 -14.16 -21.46 -39.01
CA ALA A 44 -12.88 -22.12 -39.13
C ALA A 44 -11.72 -21.19 -38.75
N LEU A 45 -11.76 -19.91 -39.14
CA LEU A 45 -10.78 -18.89 -38.74
C LEU A 45 -10.74 -18.68 -37.22
N ASN A 46 -11.91 -18.52 -36.58
CA ASN A 46 -12.01 -18.34 -35.14
C ASN A 46 -11.51 -19.58 -34.39
N LEU A 47 -11.94 -20.79 -34.78
CA LEU A 47 -11.51 -22.04 -34.14
C LEU A 47 -10.00 -22.29 -34.30
N LEU A 48 -9.41 -21.99 -35.47
CA LEU A 48 -7.95 -22.03 -35.65
C LEU A 48 -7.24 -21.03 -34.76
N ALA A 49 -7.80 -19.84 -34.56
CA ALA A 49 -7.23 -18.85 -33.66
C ALA A 49 -7.27 -19.31 -32.20
N VAL A 50 -8.35 -19.96 -31.76
CA VAL A 50 -8.43 -20.56 -30.42
C VAL A 50 -7.32 -21.59 -30.22
N ILE A 51 -7.05 -22.43 -31.22
CA ILE A 51 -5.93 -23.38 -31.16
C ILE A 51 -4.58 -22.63 -31.12
N ALA A 52 -4.41 -21.59 -31.94
CA ALA A 52 -3.20 -20.77 -31.93
C ALA A 52 -2.96 -20.10 -30.56
N ILE A 53 -4.01 -19.63 -29.87
CA ILE A 53 -3.91 -19.11 -28.49
C ILE A 53 -3.43 -20.22 -27.53
N ALA A 54 -4.00 -21.42 -27.62
CA ALA A 54 -3.63 -22.56 -26.78
C ALA A 54 -2.18 -23.02 -27.00
N GLU A 55 -1.64 -22.85 -28.21
CA GLU A 55 -0.24 -23.15 -28.56
C GLU A 55 0.71 -21.96 -28.38
N HIS A 56 0.27 -20.87 -27.73
CA HIS A 56 1.05 -19.64 -27.52
C HIS A 56 1.48 -18.91 -28.81
N GLN A 57 0.83 -19.18 -29.93
CA GLN A 57 1.02 -18.50 -31.23
C GLN A 57 0.12 -17.26 -31.32
N HIS A 58 0.31 -16.31 -30.40
CA HIS A 58 -0.62 -15.20 -30.19
C HIS A 58 -0.69 -14.23 -31.39
N GLU A 59 0.40 -13.94 -32.08
CA GLU A 59 0.41 -13.09 -33.29
C GLU A 59 -0.35 -13.75 -34.44
N GLN A 60 -0.27 -15.08 -34.56
CA GLN A 60 -1.05 -15.81 -35.56
C GLN A 60 -2.54 -15.79 -35.21
N ALA A 61 -2.88 -15.95 -33.93
CA ALA A 61 -4.26 -15.85 -33.46
C ALA A 61 -4.87 -14.48 -33.80
N VAL A 62 -4.14 -13.39 -33.55
CA VAL A 62 -4.57 -12.02 -33.91
C VAL A 62 -4.90 -11.94 -35.41
N LYS A 63 -3.99 -12.38 -36.28
CA LYS A 63 -4.21 -12.34 -37.74
C LYS A 63 -5.44 -13.12 -38.18
N LEU A 64 -5.65 -14.31 -37.61
CA LEU A 64 -6.81 -15.15 -37.91
C LEU A 64 -8.12 -14.52 -37.45
N LEU A 65 -8.13 -13.90 -36.26
CA LEU A 65 -9.31 -13.25 -35.68
C LEU A 65 -9.65 -11.94 -36.38
N GLU A 66 -8.66 -11.12 -36.72
CA GLU A 66 -8.86 -9.94 -37.55
C GLU A 66 -9.45 -10.33 -38.90
N LYS A 67 -8.93 -11.39 -39.54
CA LYS A 67 -9.52 -11.92 -40.76
C LYS A 67 -10.97 -12.37 -40.55
N ALA A 68 -11.27 -13.12 -39.48
CA ALA A 68 -12.64 -13.54 -39.16
C ALA A 68 -13.59 -12.34 -38.99
N LEU A 69 -13.11 -11.26 -38.36
CA LEU A 69 -13.89 -10.04 -38.14
C LEU A 69 -14.06 -9.19 -39.40
N THR A 70 -13.19 -9.31 -40.41
CA THR A 70 -13.44 -8.72 -41.75
C THR A 70 -14.62 -9.39 -42.46
N VAL A 71 -14.87 -10.67 -42.18
CA VAL A 71 -16.00 -11.44 -42.74
C VAL A 71 -17.28 -11.13 -41.98
N ASN A 72 -17.21 -11.11 -40.64
CA ASN A 72 -18.34 -10.78 -39.78
C ASN A 72 -17.88 -9.95 -38.58
N ASN A 73 -18.18 -8.66 -38.63
CA ASN A 73 -17.83 -7.71 -37.57
C ASN A 73 -18.83 -7.68 -36.40
N ARG A 74 -19.81 -8.60 -36.35
CA ARG A 74 -20.83 -8.70 -35.29
C ARG A 74 -20.72 -10.01 -34.50
N ASP A 75 -19.51 -10.54 -34.36
CA ASP A 75 -19.22 -11.80 -33.65
C ASP A 75 -18.56 -11.54 -32.28
N PRO A 76 -19.31 -11.62 -31.16
CA PRO A 76 -18.75 -11.35 -29.83
C PRO A 76 -17.64 -12.32 -29.43
N GLU A 77 -17.71 -13.59 -29.85
CA GLU A 77 -16.70 -14.61 -29.56
C GLU A 77 -15.36 -14.31 -30.23
N SER A 78 -15.35 -13.87 -31.50
CA SER A 78 -14.12 -13.46 -32.18
C SER A 78 -13.47 -12.26 -31.51
N TYR A 79 -14.24 -11.25 -31.10
CA TYR A 79 -13.71 -10.12 -30.34
C TYR A 79 -13.18 -10.53 -28.96
N ALA A 80 -13.85 -11.46 -28.26
CA ALA A 80 -13.38 -11.98 -26.98
C ALA A 80 -12.05 -12.71 -27.12
N ASN A 81 -11.91 -13.58 -28.12
CA ASN A 81 -10.66 -14.29 -28.40
C ASN A 81 -9.56 -13.33 -28.85
N LEU A 82 -9.91 -12.25 -29.58
CA LEU A 82 -8.96 -11.23 -30.00
C LEU A 82 -8.41 -10.46 -28.79
N GLY A 83 -9.29 -10.14 -27.83
CA GLY A 83 -8.88 -9.54 -26.56
C GLY A 83 -7.94 -10.44 -25.76
N LEU A 84 -8.18 -11.75 -25.72
CA LEU A 84 -7.28 -12.72 -25.08
C LEU A 84 -5.90 -12.77 -25.75
N ALA A 85 -5.85 -12.79 -27.09
CA ALA A 85 -4.60 -12.80 -27.84
C ALA A 85 -3.80 -11.50 -27.61
N TYR A 86 -4.44 -10.33 -27.68
CA TYR A 86 -3.80 -9.05 -27.39
C TYR A 86 -3.30 -8.95 -25.94
N LYS A 87 -4.06 -9.47 -24.98
CA LYS A 87 -3.64 -9.54 -23.57
C LYS A 87 -2.37 -10.37 -23.41
N ALA A 88 -2.29 -11.53 -24.07
CA ALA A 88 -1.10 -12.39 -24.03
C ALA A 88 0.14 -11.71 -24.67
N LEU A 89 -0.07 -10.89 -25.69
CA LEU A 89 0.97 -10.04 -26.31
C LEU A 89 1.31 -8.77 -25.49
N LYS A 90 0.73 -8.60 -24.29
CA LYS A 90 0.83 -7.39 -23.45
C LYS A 90 0.38 -6.10 -24.15
N GLN A 91 -0.43 -6.22 -25.21
CA GLN A 91 -1.04 -5.11 -25.92
C GLN A 91 -2.37 -4.73 -25.25
N LEU A 92 -2.25 -4.13 -24.05
CA LEU A 92 -3.36 -3.96 -23.12
C LEU A 92 -4.49 -3.05 -23.64
N GLU A 93 -4.17 -1.96 -24.35
CA GLU A 93 -5.21 -1.08 -24.91
C GLU A 93 -5.98 -1.74 -26.06
N GLN A 94 -5.31 -2.50 -26.93
CA GLN A 94 -5.97 -3.30 -27.97
C GLN A 94 -6.83 -4.41 -27.35
N ALA A 95 -6.33 -5.07 -26.30
CA ALA A 95 -7.09 -6.09 -25.57
C ALA A 95 -8.38 -5.51 -24.98
N LYS A 96 -8.28 -4.34 -24.36
CA LYS A 96 -9.42 -3.59 -23.81
C LYS A 96 -10.44 -3.26 -24.89
N GLN A 97 -10.02 -2.69 -26.03
CA GLN A 97 -10.91 -2.35 -27.14
C GLN A 97 -11.66 -3.58 -27.68
N ALA A 98 -10.94 -4.70 -27.85
CA ALA A 98 -11.55 -5.94 -28.32
C ALA A 98 -12.58 -6.50 -27.31
N PHE A 99 -12.27 -6.50 -26.01
CA PHE A 99 -13.25 -6.93 -25.00
C PHE A 99 -14.46 -5.99 -24.90
N GLU A 100 -14.26 -4.68 -24.99
CA GLU A 100 -15.36 -3.70 -25.03
C GLU A 100 -16.26 -3.92 -26.26
N ALA A 101 -15.68 -4.20 -27.44
CA ALA A 101 -16.44 -4.53 -28.64
C ALA A 101 -17.25 -5.83 -28.49
N SER A 102 -16.66 -6.87 -27.88
CA SER A 102 -17.37 -8.11 -27.56
C SER A 102 -18.58 -7.86 -26.64
N LEU A 103 -18.41 -7.05 -25.59
CA LEU A 103 -19.47 -6.72 -24.63
C LEU A 103 -20.55 -5.79 -25.18
N GLN A 104 -20.22 -4.95 -26.18
CA GLN A 104 -21.23 -4.17 -26.91
C GLN A 104 -22.18 -5.06 -27.71
N LEU A 105 -21.67 -6.17 -28.28
CA LEU A 105 -22.48 -7.12 -29.04
C LEU A 105 -23.25 -8.08 -28.14
N ASN A 106 -22.61 -8.56 -27.06
CA ASN A 106 -23.24 -9.40 -26.04
C ASN A 106 -22.78 -8.99 -24.63
N PRO A 107 -23.60 -8.22 -23.89
CA PRO A 107 -23.25 -7.72 -22.56
C PRO A 107 -23.12 -8.80 -21.46
N ASN A 108 -23.73 -9.98 -21.66
CA ASN A 108 -23.89 -10.99 -20.61
C ASN A 108 -22.79 -12.06 -20.66
N GLN A 109 -21.53 -11.64 -20.80
CA GLN A 109 -20.38 -12.53 -20.87
C GLN A 109 -19.50 -12.42 -19.62
N THR A 110 -19.79 -13.23 -18.59
CA THR A 110 -19.10 -13.24 -17.29
C THR A 110 -17.57 -13.30 -17.41
N ILE A 111 -17.04 -14.20 -18.26
CA ILE A 111 -15.59 -14.38 -18.44
C ILE A 111 -14.96 -13.16 -19.12
N VAL A 112 -15.64 -12.57 -20.10
CA VAL A 112 -15.16 -11.37 -20.82
C VAL A 112 -15.14 -10.16 -19.90
N LEU A 113 -16.16 -9.97 -19.06
CA LEU A 113 -16.19 -8.92 -18.03
C LEU A 113 -15.02 -9.06 -17.05
N ASN A 114 -14.74 -10.28 -16.55
CA ASN A 114 -13.57 -10.53 -15.70
C ASN A 114 -12.25 -10.24 -16.43
N ASN A 115 -12.12 -10.64 -17.70
CA ASN A 115 -10.91 -10.37 -18.48
C ASN A 115 -10.70 -8.89 -18.78
N LEU A 116 -11.76 -8.15 -19.11
CA LEU A 116 -11.72 -6.70 -19.23
C LEU A 116 -11.31 -6.05 -17.90
N GLY A 117 -11.88 -6.51 -16.79
CA GLY A 117 -11.48 -6.06 -15.45
C GLY A 117 -9.99 -6.27 -15.18
N ASN A 118 -9.44 -7.43 -15.53
CA ASN A 118 -8.01 -7.72 -15.39
C ASN A 118 -7.13 -6.83 -16.27
N VAL A 119 -7.54 -6.56 -17.51
CA VAL A 119 -6.83 -5.62 -18.40
C VAL A 119 -6.88 -4.20 -17.84
N GLN A 120 -8.05 -3.75 -17.36
CA GLN A 120 -8.21 -2.44 -16.72
C GLN A 120 -7.34 -2.32 -15.46
N ALA A 121 -7.27 -3.36 -14.62
CA ALA A 121 -6.38 -3.40 -13.46
C ALA A 121 -4.90 -3.34 -13.87
N SER A 122 -4.50 -4.05 -14.93
CA SER A 122 -3.13 -4.01 -15.47
C SER A 122 -2.76 -2.63 -16.04
N LEU A 123 -3.76 -1.87 -16.50
CA LEU A 123 -3.64 -0.47 -16.91
C LEU A 123 -3.72 0.51 -15.72
N ASN A 124 -3.68 0.03 -14.48
CA ASN A 124 -3.88 0.79 -13.23
C ASN A 124 -5.25 1.51 -13.12
N GLN A 125 -6.24 1.11 -13.93
CA GLN A 125 -7.59 1.66 -13.94
C GLN A 125 -8.51 0.89 -12.98
N HIS A 126 -8.09 0.72 -11.71
CA HIS A 126 -8.75 -0.15 -10.73
C HIS A 126 -10.24 0.18 -10.51
N LYS A 127 -10.66 1.45 -10.56
CA LYS A 127 -12.08 1.82 -10.45
C LYS A 127 -12.94 1.25 -11.59
N LYS A 128 -12.41 1.22 -12.81
CA LYS A 128 -13.08 0.60 -13.97
C LYS A 128 -13.03 -0.92 -13.87
N ALA A 129 -11.92 -1.46 -13.36
CA ALA A 129 -11.79 -2.89 -13.09
C ALA A 129 -12.86 -3.38 -12.09
N ILE A 130 -13.05 -2.67 -10.98
CA ILE A 130 -14.10 -2.93 -9.98
C ILE A 130 -15.48 -3.03 -10.65
N TYR A 131 -15.84 -2.05 -11.49
CA TYR A 131 -17.12 -2.07 -12.21
C TYR A 131 -17.27 -3.34 -13.07
N CYS A 132 -16.22 -3.74 -13.78
CA CYS A 132 -16.24 -4.95 -14.62
C CYS A 132 -16.42 -6.22 -13.77
N PHE A 133 -15.68 -6.34 -12.66
CA PHE A 133 -15.79 -7.49 -11.77
C PHE A 133 -17.14 -7.56 -11.07
N GLU A 134 -17.67 -6.43 -10.55
CA GLU A 134 -19.01 -6.38 -9.98
C GLU A 134 -20.08 -6.75 -11.02
N SER A 135 -19.89 -6.37 -12.28
CA SER A 135 -20.77 -6.76 -13.38
C SER A 135 -20.72 -8.26 -13.66
N ALA A 136 -19.52 -8.86 -13.67
CA ALA A 136 -19.36 -10.31 -13.80
C ALA A 136 -20.03 -11.05 -12.64
N LEU A 137 -19.85 -10.57 -11.40
CA LEU A 137 -20.43 -11.19 -10.20
C LEU A 137 -21.95 -11.03 -10.08
N ARG A 138 -22.56 -10.07 -10.79
CA ARG A 138 -24.02 -10.01 -10.95
C ARG A 138 -24.56 -11.11 -11.85
N LEU A 139 -23.77 -11.59 -12.82
CA LEU A 139 -24.14 -12.68 -13.71
C LEU A 139 -23.84 -14.05 -13.09
N ASP A 140 -22.70 -14.16 -12.39
CA ASP A 140 -22.29 -15.36 -11.65
C ASP A 140 -21.72 -14.97 -10.29
N ASN A 141 -22.56 -15.07 -9.26
CA ASN A 141 -22.18 -14.74 -7.89
C ASN A 141 -21.30 -15.82 -7.23
N SER A 142 -20.98 -16.92 -7.91
CA SER A 142 -20.12 -17.99 -7.40
C SER A 142 -18.68 -17.90 -7.92
N TYR A 143 -18.40 -16.97 -8.85
CA TYR A 143 -17.12 -16.86 -9.55
C TYR A 143 -16.00 -16.33 -8.65
N THR A 144 -15.39 -17.23 -7.91
CA THR A 144 -14.41 -16.91 -6.85
C THR A 144 -13.13 -16.27 -7.40
N ASP A 145 -12.65 -16.64 -8.59
CA ASP A 145 -11.48 -15.96 -9.21
C ASP A 145 -11.76 -14.49 -9.48
N CYS A 146 -12.97 -14.17 -9.94
CA CYS A 146 -13.40 -12.79 -10.14
C CYS A 146 -13.48 -12.02 -8.81
N MET A 147 -13.85 -12.68 -7.70
CA MET A 147 -13.85 -12.07 -6.37
C MET A 147 -12.43 -11.74 -5.89
N VAL A 148 -11.45 -12.62 -6.15
CA VAL A 148 -10.03 -12.34 -5.86
C VAL A 148 -9.57 -11.08 -6.62
N ASN A 149 -9.89 -10.99 -7.91
CA ASN A 149 -9.52 -9.84 -8.73
C ASN A 149 -10.21 -8.53 -8.28
N LEU A 150 -11.50 -8.62 -7.91
CA LEU A 150 -12.25 -7.52 -7.32
C LEU A 150 -11.60 -7.06 -6.00
N CYS A 151 -11.30 -7.99 -5.12
CA CYS A 151 -10.70 -7.72 -3.82
C CYS A 151 -9.33 -7.03 -3.96
N ASN A 152 -8.49 -7.48 -4.88
CA ASN A 152 -7.22 -6.83 -5.18
C ASN A 152 -7.39 -5.39 -5.72
N SER A 153 -8.39 -5.15 -6.58
CA SER A 153 -8.65 -3.80 -7.09
C SER A 153 -9.27 -2.87 -6.03
N LEU A 154 -10.12 -3.39 -5.15
CA LEU A 154 -10.63 -2.67 -3.98
C LEU A 154 -9.49 -2.29 -3.02
N LYS A 155 -8.57 -3.23 -2.75
CA LYS A 155 -7.36 -2.99 -1.97
C LYS A 155 -6.51 -1.87 -2.57
N ALA A 156 -6.26 -1.91 -3.87
CA ALA A 156 -5.51 -0.86 -4.59
C ALA A 156 -6.20 0.52 -4.57
N CYS A 157 -7.53 0.55 -4.48
CA CYS A 157 -8.30 1.79 -4.30
C CYS A 157 -8.39 2.26 -2.84
N GLY A 158 -7.87 1.48 -1.88
CA GLY A 158 -7.98 1.76 -0.44
C GLY A 158 -9.35 1.39 0.17
N ASP A 159 -10.24 0.74 -0.58
CA ASP A 159 -11.56 0.29 -0.13
C ASP A 159 -11.46 -1.05 0.65
N ILE A 160 -10.60 -1.08 1.68
CA ILE A 160 -10.22 -2.30 2.42
C ILE A 160 -11.44 -2.99 3.05
N ASP A 161 -12.42 -2.23 3.55
CA ASP A 161 -13.62 -2.80 4.18
C ASP A 161 -14.50 -3.57 3.16
N LYS A 162 -14.63 -3.05 1.94
CA LYS A 162 -15.33 -3.77 0.86
C LYS A 162 -14.54 -4.99 0.42
N ALA A 163 -13.22 -4.88 0.34
CA ALA A 163 -12.34 -6.00 0.02
C ALA A 163 -12.51 -7.14 1.04
N LEU A 164 -12.59 -6.81 2.35
CA LEU A 164 -12.86 -7.78 3.42
C LEU A 164 -14.23 -8.45 3.27
N GLN A 165 -15.28 -7.71 2.89
CA GLN A 165 -16.60 -8.31 2.63
C GLN A 165 -16.55 -9.30 1.47
N VAL A 166 -15.86 -8.95 0.38
CA VAL A 166 -15.71 -9.80 -0.80
C VAL A 166 -14.93 -11.07 -0.47
N VAL A 167 -13.77 -10.98 0.19
CA VAL A 167 -12.98 -12.16 0.55
C VAL A 167 -13.71 -13.06 1.55
N ASN A 168 -14.44 -12.48 2.50
CA ASN A 168 -15.25 -13.26 3.45
C ASN A 168 -16.38 -14.03 2.74
N TYR A 169 -17.00 -13.43 1.72
CA TYR A 169 -17.98 -14.14 0.90
C TYR A 169 -17.33 -15.23 0.05
N ALA A 170 -16.21 -14.93 -0.62
CA ALA A 170 -15.44 -15.89 -1.39
C ALA A 170 -15.02 -17.12 -0.56
N LYS A 171 -14.59 -16.91 0.69
CA LYS A 171 -14.23 -17.99 1.62
C LYS A 171 -15.42 -18.85 2.04
N LYS A 172 -16.63 -18.30 2.12
CA LYS A 172 -17.84 -19.12 2.38
C LYS A 172 -18.12 -20.08 1.23
N LEU A 173 -17.82 -19.66 0.00
CA LEU A 173 -17.97 -20.49 -1.19
C LEU A 173 -16.87 -21.54 -1.30
N ASN A 174 -15.61 -21.14 -1.05
CA ASN A 174 -14.43 -22.00 -1.17
C ASN A 174 -13.51 -21.91 0.06
N PRO A 175 -13.86 -22.56 1.19
CA PRO A 175 -13.14 -22.41 2.46
C PRO A 175 -11.68 -22.91 2.44
N SER A 176 -11.36 -23.86 1.56
CA SER A 176 -10.04 -24.50 1.46
C SER A 176 -9.10 -23.85 0.45
N ARG A 177 -9.50 -22.72 -0.15
CA ARG A 177 -8.67 -22.03 -1.16
C ARG A 177 -7.64 -21.14 -0.46
N ALA A 178 -6.36 -21.48 -0.59
CA ALA A 178 -5.29 -20.88 0.20
C ALA A 178 -5.11 -19.37 -0.03
N ASP A 179 -5.16 -18.94 -1.29
CA ASP A 179 -5.00 -17.53 -1.70
C ASP A 179 -6.06 -16.59 -1.09
N LEU A 180 -7.26 -17.08 -0.75
CA LEU A 180 -8.27 -16.29 -0.05
C LEU A 180 -7.88 -15.98 1.39
N HIS A 181 -7.22 -16.92 2.08
CA HIS A 181 -6.72 -16.68 3.43
C HIS A 181 -5.49 -15.76 3.39
N THR A 182 -4.62 -15.90 2.39
CA THR A 182 -3.51 -14.97 2.15
C THR A 182 -4.06 -13.55 1.92
N LEU A 183 -5.06 -13.40 1.05
CA LEU A 183 -5.65 -12.10 0.75
C LEU A 183 -6.33 -11.46 1.97
N GLU A 184 -7.07 -12.22 2.77
CA GLU A 184 -7.62 -11.69 4.03
C GLU A 184 -6.52 -11.27 5.01
N GLY A 185 -5.45 -12.06 5.14
CA GLY A 185 -4.29 -11.72 5.95
C GLY A 185 -3.63 -10.42 5.50
N GLU A 186 -3.48 -10.20 4.19
CA GLU A 186 -2.96 -8.95 3.64
C GLU A 186 -3.85 -7.74 3.99
N LEU A 187 -5.17 -7.89 3.88
CA LEU A 187 -6.11 -6.83 4.24
C LEU A 187 -6.04 -6.50 5.73
N LEU A 188 -5.95 -7.52 6.59
CA LEU A 188 -5.78 -7.35 8.03
C LEU A 188 -4.43 -6.67 8.37
N ASN A 189 -3.36 -7.03 7.67
CA ASN A 189 -2.06 -6.34 7.77
C ASN A 189 -2.18 -4.86 7.40
N SER A 190 -2.90 -4.51 6.33
CA SER A 190 -3.15 -3.12 5.93
C SER A 190 -3.97 -2.33 6.96
N LEU A 191 -4.77 -3.02 7.79
CA LEU A 191 -5.51 -2.41 8.91
C LEU A 191 -4.69 -2.39 10.22
N GLY A 192 -3.48 -2.93 10.23
CA GLY A 192 -2.65 -3.05 11.44
C GLY A 192 -3.05 -4.21 12.36
N HIS A 193 -3.95 -5.09 11.93
CA HIS A 193 -4.41 -6.27 12.69
C HIS A 193 -3.46 -7.46 12.49
N TYR A 194 -2.19 -7.25 12.87
CA TYR A 194 -1.08 -8.14 12.53
C TYR A 194 -1.20 -9.55 13.14
N GLU A 195 -1.73 -9.67 14.37
CA GLU A 195 -1.96 -10.98 15.01
C GLU A 195 -2.98 -11.80 14.23
N SER A 196 -4.13 -11.21 13.93
CA SER A 196 -5.19 -11.81 13.11
C SER A 196 -4.67 -12.16 11.71
N ALA A 197 -3.83 -11.30 11.12
CA ALA A 197 -3.20 -11.56 9.84
C ALA A 197 -2.30 -12.81 9.88
N VAL A 198 -1.46 -12.96 10.91
CA VAL A 198 -0.63 -14.16 11.11
C VAL A 198 -1.49 -15.43 11.17
N GLU A 199 -2.61 -15.40 11.89
CA GLU A 199 -3.53 -16.55 11.94
C GLU A 199 -4.09 -16.89 10.55
N ARG A 200 -4.47 -15.89 9.74
CA ARG A 200 -4.98 -16.13 8.38
C ARG A 200 -3.89 -16.67 7.46
N PHE A 201 -2.67 -16.16 7.52
CA PHE A 201 -1.56 -16.74 6.75
C PHE A 201 -1.22 -18.17 7.19
N GLN A 202 -1.33 -18.50 8.47
CA GLN A 202 -1.18 -19.89 8.94
C GLN A 202 -2.26 -20.82 8.35
N GLN A 203 -3.50 -20.32 8.19
CA GLN A 203 -4.53 -21.06 7.45
C GLN A 203 -4.17 -21.20 5.97
N ALA A 204 -3.62 -20.18 5.33
CA ALA A 204 -3.14 -20.28 3.94
C ALA A 204 -2.05 -21.36 3.79
N ILE A 205 -1.10 -21.44 4.74
CA ILE A 205 -0.08 -22.50 4.81
C ILE A 205 -0.72 -23.88 4.94
N HIS A 206 -1.75 -24.02 5.79
CA HIS A 206 -2.49 -25.27 5.96
C HIS A 206 -3.13 -25.74 4.65
N PHE A 207 -3.65 -24.81 3.85
CA PHE A 207 -4.26 -25.08 2.54
C PHE A 207 -3.29 -25.12 1.36
N GLY A 208 -1.98 -24.96 1.58
CA GLY A 208 -0.94 -25.21 0.58
C GLY A 208 -0.15 -24.00 0.09
N ASP A 209 -0.54 -22.77 0.45
CA ASP A 209 0.25 -21.57 0.13
C ASP A 209 1.35 -21.37 1.19
N ARG A 210 2.51 -21.99 0.97
CA ARG A 210 3.59 -22.00 1.97
C ARG A 210 4.56 -20.83 1.86
N ILE A 211 4.94 -20.46 0.65
CA ILE A 211 6.02 -19.49 0.43
C ILE A 211 5.50 -18.07 0.60
N VAL A 212 4.44 -17.70 -0.15
CA VAL A 212 3.86 -16.35 -0.11
C VAL A 212 3.34 -16.04 1.29
N ALA A 213 2.60 -16.96 1.90
CA ALA A 213 2.13 -16.79 3.27
C ALA A 213 3.26 -16.60 4.29
N LYS A 214 4.42 -17.30 4.17
CA LYS A 214 5.57 -17.09 5.08
C LYS A 214 6.19 -15.71 4.92
N LEU A 215 6.30 -15.18 3.70
CA LEU A 215 6.77 -13.81 3.45
C LEU A 215 5.84 -12.76 4.10
N HIS A 216 4.54 -13.01 4.06
CA HIS A 216 3.59 -12.12 4.74
C HIS A 216 3.58 -12.28 6.26
N ILE A 217 3.76 -13.50 6.78
CA ILE A 217 3.95 -13.75 8.22
C ILE A 217 5.19 -13.03 8.71
N SER A 218 6.32 -13.09 8.00
CA SER A 218 7.54 -12.37 8.43
C SER A 218 7.30 -10.86 8.50
N THR A 219 6.53 -10.32 7.55
CA THR A 219 6.16 -8.90 7.55
C THR A 219 5.26 -8.55 8.73
N ALA A 220 4.25 -9.37 9.03
CA ALA A 220 3.37 -9.18 10.18
C ALA A 220 4.14 -9.32 11.51
N LEU A 221 4.95 -10.36 11.66
CA LEU A 221 5.79 -10.60 12.85
C LEU A 221 6.79 -9.47 13.10
N LYS A 222 7.37 -8.89 12.03
CA LYS A 222 8.19 -7.67 12.14
C LYS A 222 7.40 -6.54 12.78
N GLN A 223 6.15 -6.33 12.37
CA GLN A 223 5.27 -5.32 12.97
C GLN A 223 4.85 -5.66 14.41
N LEU A 224 4.82 -6.95 14.76
CA LEU A 224 4.62 -7.45 16.13
C LEU A 224 5.87 -7.38 17.01
N ASN A 225 6.99 -6.86 16.49
CA ASN A 225 8.29 -6.93 17.15
C ASN A 225 8.74 -8.36 17.52
N LYS A 226 8.30 -9.35 16.74
CA LYS A 226 8.70 -10.76 16.86
C LYS A 226 9.81 -11.06 15.84
N THR A 227 10.89 -10.29 15.91
CA THR A 227 11.98 -10.23 14.93
C THR A 227 12.62 -11.59 14.69
N ASP A 228 12.92 -12.36 15.73
CA ASP A 228 13.55 -13.69 15.58
C ASP A 228 12.65 -14.67 14.83
N LEU A 229 11.34 -14.66 15.12
CA LEU A 229 10.37 -15.48 14.42
C LEU A 229 10.22 -15.02 12.96
N ALA A 230 10.24 -13.71 12.70
CA ALA A 230 10.22 -13.17 11.35
C ALA A 230 11.44 -13.63 10.53
N LYS A 231 12.64 -13.60 11.14
CA LYS A 231 13.88 -14.09 10.55
C LYS A 231 13.79 -15.58 10.23
N GLN A 232 13.32 -16.39 11.18
CA GLN A 232 13.14 -17.82 10.99
C GLN A 232 12.19 -18.15 9.83
N MET A 233 11.09 -17.40 9.65
CA MET A 233 10.20 -17.61 8.52
C MET A 233 10.89 -17.35 7.17
N LEU A 234 11.71 -16.30 7.09
CA LEU A 234 12.45 -15.94 5.88
C LEU A 234 13.56 -16.95 5.57
N GLU A 235 14.31 -17.39 6.59
CA GLU A 235 15.33 -18.44 6.45
C GLU A 235 14.72 -19.76 5.97
N GLN A 236 13.52 -20.11 6.43
CA GLN A 236 12.81 -21.28 5.91
C GLN A 236 12.38 -21.13 4.45
N VAL A 237 12.02 -19.93 3.99
CA VAL A 237 11.74 -19.69 2.57
C VAL A 237 13.02 -19.84 1.76
N ILE A 238 14.12 -19.20 2.18
CA ILE A 238 15.42 -19.27 1.49
C ILE A 238 15.98 -20.69 1.47
N ALA A 239 15.75 -21.50 2.52
CA ALA A 239 16.17 -22.90 2.53
C ALA A 239 15.49 -23.75 1.46
N VAL A 240 14.25 -23.41 1.08
CA VAL A 240 13.49 -24.12 0.02
C VAL A 240 13.75 -23.48 -1.35
N GLU A 241 13.83 -22.15 -1.40
CA GLU A 241 14.06 -21.35 -2.61
C GLU A 241 15.26 -20.41 -2.40
N PRO A 242 16.51 -20.90 -2.57
CA PRO A 242 17.73 -20.13 -2.31
C PRO A 242 17.93 -18.88 -3.17
N HIS A 243 17.08 -18.67 -4.16
CA HIS A 243 17.15 -17.56 -5.11
C HIS A 243 15.91 -16.67 -5.04
N ASN A 244 15.02 -16.86 -4.05
CA ASN A 244 13.81 -16.06 -3.88
C ASN A 244 14.19 -14.62 -3.49
N GLU A 245 14.09 -13.71 -4.44
CA GLU A 245 14.52 -12.32 -4.30
C GLU A 245 13.73 -11.57 -3.24
N GLU A 246 12.43 -11.87 -3.08
CA GLU A 246 11.57 -11.21 -2.10
C GLU A 246 11.93 -11.63 -0.67
N ALA A 247 12.25 -12.92 -0.46
CA ALA A 247 12.73 -13.41 0.81
C ALA A 247 14.07 -12.77 1.21
N HIS A 248 14.99 -12.65 0.25
CA HIS A 248 16.26 -11.97 0.47
C HIS A 248 16.06 -10.47 0.76
N ASN A 249 15.19 -9.77 0.01
CA ASN A 249 14.85 -8.38 0.27
C ASN A 249 14.23 -8.18 1.67
N HIS A 250 13.23 -8.98 2.04
CA HIS A 250 12.61 -8.93 3.36
C HIS A 250 13.60 -9.22 4.49
N LEU A 251 14.50 -10.19 4.31
CA LEU A 251 15.54 -10.50 5.29
C LEU A 251 16.56 -9.36 5.41
N GLY A 252 16.96 -8.75 4.29
CA GLY A 252 17.80 -7.56 4.29
C GLY A 252 17.18 -6.40 5.07
N VAL A 253 15.88 -6.14 4.88
CA VAL A 253 15.16 -5.10 5.65
C VAL A 253 15.11 -5.44 7.14
N LEU A 254 14.94 -6.71 7.51
CA LEU A 254 14.93 -7.13 8.90
C LEU A 254 16.30 -6.98 9.57
N LEU A 255 17.37 -7.38 8.87
CA LEU A 255 18.76 -7.23 9.31
C LEU A 255 19.15 -5.75 9.46
N GLU A 256 18.70 -4.88 8.56
CA GLU A 256 18.85 -3.42 8.71
C GLU A 256 18.24 -2.93 10.03
N GLN A 257 17.02 -3.39 10.38
CA GLN A 257 16.36 -3.01 11.63
C GLN A 257 17.07 -3.54 12.88
N MET A 258 17.76 -4.68 12.75
CA MET A 258 18.61 -5.28 13.78
C MET A 258 19.98 -4.59 13.89
N GLY A 259 20.33 -3.69 12.96
CA GLY A 259 21.64 -3.03 12.91
C GLY A 259 22.73 -3.85 12.19
N GLU A 260 22.39 -4.97 11.58
CA GLU A 260 23.29 -5.85 10.83
C GLU A 260 23.44 -5.36 9.37
N PHE A 261 23.96 -4.14 9.19
CA PHE A 261 23.96 -3.45 7.89
C PHE A 261 24.74 -4.14 6.77
N ASP A 262 25.88 -4.76 7.08
CA ASP A 262 26.70 -5.44 6.07
C ASP A 262 26.00 -6.70 5.55
N LEU A 263 25.35 -7.46 6.43
CA LEU A 263 24.55 -8.62 6.07
C LEU A 263 23.30 -8.19 5.29
N ALA A 264 22.65 -7.10 5.71
CA ALA A 264 21.54 -6.52 4.95
C ALA A 264 21.95 -6.19 3.50
N ALA A 265 23.10 -5.52 3.31
CA ALA A 265 23.63 -5.20 2.00
C ALA A 265 23.91 -6.46 1.14
N GLN A 266 24.44 -7.53 1.74
CA GLN A 266 24.64 -8.80 1.04
C GLN A 266 23.32 -9.40 0.54
N HIS A 267 22.28 -9.43 1.38
CA HIS A 267 20.98 -9.96 1.00
C HIS A 267 20.30 -9.12 -0.11
N PHE A 268 20.39 -7.78 -0.06
CA PHE A 268 19.90 -6.95 -1.16
C PHE A 268 20.62 -7.22 -2.48
N ARG A 269 21.94 -7.42 -2.46
CA ARG A 269 22.70 -7.79 -3.67
C ARG A 269 22.34 -9.17 -4.20
N ILE A 270 22.04 -10.14 -3.32
CA ILE A 270 21.53 -11.46 -3.75
C ILE A 270 20.19 -11.30 -4.46
N ALA A 271 19.26 -10.52 -3.89
CA ALA A 271 17.97 -10.23 -4.54
C ALA A 271 18.15 -9.58 -5.92
N ILE A 272 19.01 -8.56 -6.03
CA ILE A 272 19.35 -7.89 -7.30
C ILE A 272 19.97 -8.87 -8.31
N LYS A 273 20.87 -9.74 -7.86
CA LYS A 273 21.53 -10.72 -8.74
C LYS A 273 20.54 -11.70 -9.36
N HIS A 274 19.54 -12.15 -8.61
CA HIS A 274 18.56 -13.13 -9.08
C HIS A 274 17.39 -12.49 -9.83
N ASN A 275 17.05 -11.25 -9.49
CA ASN A 275 16.08 -10.45 -10.23
C ASN A 275 16.65 -9.03 -10.44
N PRO A 276 17.35 -8.79 -11.57
CA PRO A 276 17.94 -7.48 -11.86
C PRO A 276 16.94 -6.34 -11.98
N THR A 277 15.64 -6.64 -12.10
CA THR A 277 14.56 -5.65 -12.17
C THR A 277 13.93 -5.30 -10.82
N HIS A 278 14.39 -5.93 -9.73
CA HIS A 278 13.84 -5.76 -8.38
C HIS A 278 14.21 -4.39 -7.79
N ALA A 279 13.42 -3.36 -8.14
CA ALA A 279 13.70 -1.96 -7.87
C ALA A 279 13.79 -1.59 -6.38
N SER A 280 13.01 -2.25 -5.52
CA SER A 280 13.02 -2.04 -4.07
C SER A 280 14.38 -2.37 -3.46
N SER A 281 15.05 -3.44 -3.91
CA SER A 281 16.33 -3.88 -3.38
C SER A 281 17.45 -2.88 -3.69
N TYR A 282 17.44 -2.24 -4.88
CA TYR A 282 18.36 -1.14 -5.18
C TYR A 282 18.16 0.05 -4.24
N TYR A 283 16.90 0.44 -4.01
CA TYR A 283 16.59 1.52 -3.08
C TYR A 283 17.04 1.17 -1.66
N GLN A 284 16.69 -0.02 -1.14
CA GLN A 284 17.09 -0.42 0.20
C GLN A 284 18.61 -0.47 0.36
N LEU A 285 19.34 -1.04 -0.60
CA LEU A 285 20.81 -1.06 -0.61
C LEU A 285 21.41 0.35 -0.62
N SER A 286 20.91 1.24 -1.49
CA SER A 286 21.38 2.62 -1.61
C SER A 286 21.10 3.47 -0.38
N LYS A 287 20.08 3.13 0.43
CA LYS A 287 19.70 3.87 1.63
C LYS A 287 20.64 3.58 2.80
N LEU A 288 21.26 2.39 2.85
CA LEU A 288 22.20 2.02 3.91
C LEU A 288 23.39 3.00 3.94
N LYS A 289 23.65 3.63 5.09
CA LYS A 289 24.68 4.68 5.23
C LYS A 289 26.10 4.19 4.90
N ASN A 290 26.42 2.97 5.32
CA ASN A 290 27.76 2.38 5.19
C ASN A 290 27.94 1.56 3.91
N SER A 291 26.93 1.50 3.05
CA SER A 291 27.02 0.82 1.74
C SER A 291 27.08 1.83 0.60
N ARG A 292 27.58 1.41 -0.55
CA ARG A 292 27.60 2.17 -1.81
C ARG A 292 27.14 1.26 -2.94
N LEU A 293 26.44 1.85 -3.90
CA LEU A 293 26.17 1.16 -5.15
C LEU A 293 27.46 1.03 -5.97
N GLU A 294 27.67 -0.13 -6.56
CA GLU A 294 28.76 -0.37 -7.51
C GLU A 294 28.47 0.36 -8.84
N SER A 295 29.51 0.66 -9.62
CA SER A 295 29.34 1.32 -10.93
C SER A 295 28.47 0.50 -11.89
N THR A 296 28.56 -0.82 -11.81
CA THR A 296 27.73 -1.79 -12.54
C THR A 296 26.26 -1.71 -12.11
N GLU A 297 25.98 -1.62 -10.81
CA GLU A 297 24.63 -1.46 -10.26
C GLU A 297 24.01 -0.11 -10.68
N ILE A 298 24.78 0.98 -10.65
CA ILE A 298 24.33 2.30 -11.11
C ILE A 298 23.97 2.27 -12.59
N GLU A 299 24.78 1.60 -13.41
CA GLU A 299 24.50 1.51 -14.85
C GLU A 299 23.31 0.62 -15.17
N GLN A 300 23.13 -0.46 -14.41
CA GLN A 300 21.93 -1.28 -14.49
C GLN A 300 20.66 -0.46 -14.15
N ILE A 301 20.70 0.37 -13.10
CA ILE A 301 19.58 1.27 -12.78
C ILE A 301 19.26 2.21 -13.94
N LYS A 302 20.29 2.80 -14.57
CA LYS A 302 20.11 3.71 -15.72
C LYS A 302 19.50 2.99 -16.92
N GLN A 303 19.92 1.77 -17.22
CA GLN A 303 19.33 0.94 -18.28
C GLN A 303 17.85 0.64 -18.02
N LEU A 304 17.50 0.26 -16.78
CA LEU A 304 16.10 0.01 -16.39
C LEU A 304 15.22 1.27 -16.49
N LEU A 305 15.78 2.44 -16.20
CA LEU A 305 15.07 3.70 -16.35
C LEU A 305 14.89 4.10 -17.83
N ALA A 306 15.81 3.70 -18.70
CA ALA A 306 15.70 3.91 -20.15
C ALA A 306 14.69 2.98 -20.83
N ASP A 307 14.45 1.79 -20.28
CA ASP A 307 13.43 0.86 -20.78
C ASP A 307 12.04 1.43 -20.57
N GLN A 308 11.30 1.67 -21.66
CA GLN A 308 9.92 2.20 -21.62
C GLN A 308 8.91 1.19 -21.05
N ALA A 309 9.19 -0.11 -21.11
CA ALA A 309 8.31 -1.14 -20.57
C ALA A 309 8.35 -1.21 -19.03
N GLN A 310 9.32 -0.56 -18.38
CA GLN A 310 9.44 -0.55 -16.93
C GLN A 310 8.25 0.17 -16.27
N PRO A 311 7.51 -0.49 -15.35
CA PRO A 311 6.41 0.10 -14.60
C PRO A 311 6.82 1.33 -13.79
N ASP A 312 5.95 2.35 -13.76
CA ASP A 312 6.15 3.62 -13.06
C ASP A 312 6.49 3.45 -11.57
N ILE A 313 5.87 2.48 -10.89
CA ILE A 313 6.14 2.19 -9.48
C ILE A 313 7.60 1.77 -9.24
N PHE A 314 8.19 1.01 -10.17
CA PHE A 314 9.59 0.61 -10.10
C PHE A 314 10.52 1.76 -10.47
N ARG A 315 10.14 2.59 -11.45
CA ARG A 315 10.92 3.79 -11.81
C ARG A 315 11.10 4.75 -10.63
N CYS A 316 10.05 4.94 -9.82
CA CYS A 316 10.14 5.76 -8.61
C CYS A 316 11.23 5.23 -7.66
N SER A 317 11.21 3.93 -7.35
CA SER A 317 12.21 3.30 -6.46
C SER A 317 13.63 3.38 -7.02
N LEU A 318 13.81 3.14 -8.32
CA LEU A 318 15.10 3.27 -9.02
C LEU A 318 15.65 4.70 -8.98
N HIS A 319 14.80 5.70 -9.20
CA HIS A 319 15.18 7.10 -9.08
C HIS A 319 15.56 7.48 -7.64
N LEU A 320 14.81 7.01 -6.65
CA LEU A 320 15.17 7.21 -5.25
C LEU A 320 16.51 6.54 -4.90
N ALA A 321 16.83 5.39 -5.50
CA ALA A 321 18.11 4.72 -5.31
C ALA A 321 19.30 5.57 -5.81
N LEU A 322 19.17 6.13 -7.02
CA LEU A 322 20.16 7.08 -7.56
C LEU A 322 20.26 8.35 -6.71
N ALA A 323 19.13 8.88 -6.24
CA ALA A 323 19.12 10.06 -5.38
C ALA A 323 19.91 9.81 -4.08
N CYS A 324 19.70 8.67 -3.42
CA CYS A 324 20.47 8.29 -2.24
C CYS A 324 21.97 8.20 -2.54
N GLU A 325 22.37 7.60 -3.65
CA GLU A 325 23.79 7.50 -4.02
C GLU A 325 24.41 8.88 -4.30
N TYR A 326 23.72 9.77 -5.04
CA TYR A 326 24.18 11.12 -5.30
C TYR A 326 24.27 11.98 -4.04
N GLU A 327 23.34 11.86 -3.09
CA GLU A 327 23.44 12.54 -1.78
C GLU A 327 24.70 12.14 -1.02
N LYS A 328 25.04 10.85 -1.05
CA LYS A 328 26.25 10.36 -0.40
C LYS A 328 27.53 10.87 -1.08
N HIS A 329 27.48 11.27 -2.36
CA HIS A 329 28.55 12.00 -3.07
C HIS A 329 28.43 13.51 -2.95
N LYS A 330 27.50 14.03 -2.14
CA LYS A 330 27.20 15.46 -1.97
C LYS A 330 26.79 16.17 -3.27
N GLN A 331 26.31 15.41 -4.26
CA GLN A 331 25.78 15.92 -5.53
C GLN A 331 24.28 16.22 -5.38
N TYR A 332 23.95 17.23 -4.58
CA TYR A 332 22.58 17.50 -4.16
C TYR A 332 21.64 17.91 -5.30
N ASP A 333 22.14 18.62 -6.31
CA ASP A 333 21.35 19.00 -7.50
C ASP A 333 20.90 17.77 -8.29
N ALA A 334 21.82 16.83 -8.55
CA ALA A 334 21.49 15.57 -9.21
C ALA A 334 20.56 14.71 -8.35
N ALA A 335 20.79 14.69 -7.03
CA ALA A 335 19.95 13.95 -6.10
C ALA A 335 18.49 14.43 -6.14
N ILE A 336 18.25 15.74 -5.99
CA ILE A 336 16.89 16.28 -5.97
C ILE A 336 16.20 16.14 -7.33
N GLU A 337 16.94 16.25 -8.44
CA GLU A 337 16.39 16.00 -9.77
C GLU A 337 15.84 14.57 -9.88
N HIS A 338 16.58 13.59 -9.37
CA HIS A 338 16.12 12.20 -9.33
C HIS A 338 14.92 11.99 -8.40
N VAL A 339 14.91 12.60 -7.21
CA VAL A 339 13.72 12.54 -6.33
C VAL A 339 12.49 13.12 -7.04
N ILE A 340 12.60 14.30 -7.67
CA ILE A 340 11.51 14.94 -8.41
C ILE A 340 11.02 14.05 -9.55
N LYS A 341 11.93 13.50 -10.36
CA LYS A 341 11.56 12.58 -11.46
C LYS A 341 10.82 11.35 -10.95
N GLY A 342 11.38 10.66 -9.95
CA GLY A 342 10.78 9.47 -9.35
C GLY A 342 9.39 9.75 -8.76
N LYS A 343 9.29 10.81 -7.96
CA LYS A 343 8.04 11.24 -7.34
C LYS A 343 7.00 11.74 -8.35
N GLY A 344 7.44 12.34 -9.45
CA GLY A 344 6.56 12.76 -10.55
C GLY A 344 5.80 11.61 -11.21
N TYR A 345 6.35 10.39 -11.23
CA TYR A 345 5.59 9.20 -11.66
C TYR A 345 4.42 8.91 -10.71
N LYS A 346 4.68 8.90 -9.39
CA LYS A 346 3.62 8.71 -8.38
C LYS A 346 2.58 9.83 -8.43
N ALA A 347 3.00 11.09 -8.54
CA ALA A 347 2.10 12.23 -8.58
C ALA A 347 1.12 12.20 -9.76
N ARG A 348 1.59 11.78 -10.95
CA ARG A 348 0.71 11.58 -12.13
C ARG A 348 -0.30 10.46 -11.93
N GLN A 349 0.12 9.37 -11.29
CA GLN A 349 -0.73 8.21 -11.06
C GLN A 349 -1.71 8.43 -9.89
N TYR A 350 -1.29 9.12 -8.84
CA TYR A 350 -2.01 9.34 -7.59
C TYR A 350 -2.00 10.83 -7.21
N PRO A 351 -2.73 11.69 -7.95
CA PRO A 351 -2.68 13.13 -7.75
C PRO A 351 -3.28 13.55 -6.40
N TYR A 352 -2.61 14.49 -5.73
CA TYR A 352 -3.10 15.15 -4.53
C TYR A 352 -4.32 16.03 -4.85
N GLN A 353 -5.31 16.01 -3.96
CA GLN A 353 -6.58 16.73 -4.14
C GLN A 353 -6.79 17.69 -2.95
N ALA A 354 -6.17 18.87 -3.03
CA ALA A 354 -6.16 19.88 -1.97
C ALA A 354 -7.56 20.24 -1.46
N ASP A 355 -8.53 20.46 -2.37
CA ASP A 355 -9.90 20.82 -1.99
C ASP A 355 -10.58 19.74 -1.16
N LYS A 356 -10.36 18.46 -1.49
CA LYS A 356 -10.93 17.35 -0.72
C LYS A 356 -10.31 17.25 0.66
N THR A 357 -9.00 17.45 0.77
CA THR A 357 -8.32 17.50 2.06
C THR A 357 -8.89 18.64 2.90
N LYS A 358 -8.94 19.87 2.38
CA LYS A 358 -9.48 21.03 3.09
C LYS A 358 -10.93 20.82 3.53
N GLN A 359 -11.79 20.30 2.65
CA GLN A 359 -13.18 19.95 2.98
C GLN A 359 -13.26 18.92 4.11
N HIS A 360 -12.44 17.87 4.06
CA HIS A 360 -12.41 16.85 5.12
C HIS A 360 -12.00 17.42 6.47
N LEU A 361 -10.96 18.27 6.51
CA LEU A 361 -10.49 18.90 7.75
C LEU A 361 -11.52 19.91 8.28
N GLN A 362 -12.16 20.69 7.42
CA GLN A 362 -13.24 21.61 7.80
C GLN A 362 -14.44 20.88 8.40
N LEU A 363 -14.81 19.72 7.84
CA LEU A 363 -15.85 18.86 8.42
C LEU A 363 -15.47 18.39 9.83
N ALA A 364 -14.20 18.03 10.07
CA ALA A 364 -13.76 17.71 11.42
C ALA A 364 -13.95 18.93 12.35
N GLN A 365 -13.55 20.13 11.93
CA GLN A 365 -13.72 21.34 12.74
C GLN A 365 -15.19 21.65 13.06
N SER A 366 -16.10 21.48 12.11
CA SER A 366 -17.52 21.83 12.30
C SER A 366 -18.29 20.89 13.22
N HIS A 367 -17.74 19.70 13.52
CA HIS A 367 -18.38 18.68 14.34
C HIS A 367 -17.82 18.57 15.77
N PHE A 368 -16.85 19.42 16.12
CA PHE A 368 -16.25 19.47 17.46
C PHE A 368 -16.21 20.91 18.00
N PRO A 369 -16.28 21.10 19.35
CA PRO A 369 -16.38 20.07 20.37
C PRO A 369 -17.76 19.39 20.35
N VAL A 370 -17.82 18.15 20.84
CA VAL A 370 -19.09 17.45 21.08
C VAL A 370 -19.61 17.77 22.47
N ASN A 371 -20.94 17.77 22.65
CA ASN A 371 -21.57 18.10 23.94
C ASN A 371 -21.49 16.98 24.97
N LYS A 372 -21.23 15.74 24.54
CA LYS A 372 -21.14 14.54 25.38
C LYS A 372 -19.82 13.86 25.10
N THR A 373 -19.17 13.38 26.15
CA THR A 373 -17.89 12.68 26.09
C THR A 373 -17.97 11.38 26.90
N ALA A 374 -16.95 10.53 26.82
CA ALA A 374 -16.86 9.35 27.65
C ALA A 374 -16.68 9.75 29.12
N GLN A 375 -17.27 8.98 30.04
CA GLN A 375 -17.03 9.17 31.47
C GLN A 375 -15.55 8.98 31.77
N GLN A 376 -14.94 9.79 32.64
CA GLN A 376 -13.54 9.58 33.04
C GLN A 376 -13.38 8.27 33.82
N GLY A 377 -12.24 7.60 33.64
CA GLY A 377 -11.93 6.31 34.27
C GLY A 377 -11.10 5.41 33.36
N GLY A 378 -10.69 4.25 33.89
CA GLY A 378 -9.85 3.28 33.19
C GLY A 378 -8.51 3.03 33.91
N ALA A 379 -7.99 1.81 33.79
CA ALA A 379 -6.73 1.42 34.43
C ALA A 379 -5.47 1.91 33.69
N MET A 380 -5.61 2.30 32.42
CA MET A 380 -4.51 2.73 31.56
C MET A 380 -4.76 4.15 31.04
N THR A 381 -3.74 5.00 31.06
CA THR A 381 -3.82 6.39 30.60
C THR A 381 -3.10 6.56 29.26
N PRO A 382 -3.82 6.91 28.17
CA PRO A 382 -3.20 7.16 26.88
C PRO A 382 -2.52 8.53 26.81
N ILE A 383 -1.35 8.57 26.20
CA ILE A 383 -0.66 9.75 25.73
C ILE A 383 -0.62 9.67 24.21
N PHE A 384 -1.09 10.69 23.51
CA PHE A 384 -1.07 10.71 22.05
C PHE A 384 0.07 11.59 21.54
N ILE A 385 0.76 11.14 20.49
CA ILE A 385 1.72 11.97 19.77
C ILE A 385 1.21 12.16 18.34
N VAL A 386 0.98 13.41 17.96
CA VAL A 386 0.46 13.81 16.65
C VAL A 386 1.38 14.81 15.96
N GLY A 387 1.18 14.99 14.64
CA GLY A 387 1.89 15.98 13.84
C GLY A 387 2.11 15.50 12.41
N MET A 388 3.06 16.10 11.70
CA MET A 388 3.47 15.59 10.40
C MET A 388 4.42 14.39 10.57
N PRO A 389 4.39 13.39 9.67
CA PRO A 389 5.47 12.40 9.61
C PRO A 389 6.83 13.11 9.55
N ARG A 390 7.86 12.57 10.21
CA ARG A 390 9.21 13.18 10.27
C ARG A 390 9.32 14.53 11.01
N SER A 391 8.32 14.91 11.81
CA SER A 391 8.36 16.09 12.68
C SER A 391 8.99 15.86 14.08
N GLY A 392 9.58 14.68 14.32
CA GLY A 392 10.16 14.32 15.63
C GLY A 392 9.31 13.38 16.47
N THR A 393 8.12 12.97 16.00
CA THR A 393 7.20 12.08 16.74
C THR A 393 7.85 10.79 17.27
N THR A 394 8.72 10.15 16.48
CA THR A 394 9.43 8.93 16.92
C THR A 394 10.47 9.22 18.01
N LEU A 395 11.17 10.35 17.93
CA LEU A 395 12.14 10.76 18.95
C LEU A 395 11.41 11.05 20.27
N THR A 396 10.31 11.80 20.21
CA THR A 396 9.47 12.08 21.37
C THR A 396 8.94 10.81 22.03
N GLU A 397 8.47 9.84 21.24
CA GLU A 397 8.05 8.53 21.77
C GLU A 397 9.22 7.78 22.42
N GLN A 398 10.41 7.82 21.82
CA GLN A 398 11.62 7.19 22.36
C GLN A 398 12.01 7.80 23.72
N ILE A 399 11.92 9.13 23.85
CA ILE A 399 12.18 9.84 25.11
C ILE A 399 11.17 9.40 26.18
N LEU A 400 9.88 9.44 25.86
CA LEU A 400 8.82 9.05 26.81
C LEU A 400 8.93 7.59 27.23
N SER A 401 9.10 6.67 26.28
CA SER A 401 9.17 5.22 26.54
C SER A 401 10.49 4.77 27.18
N SER A 402 11.40 5.69 27.46
CA SER A 402 12.58 5.43 28.30
C SER A 402 12.28 5.62 29.80
N HIS A 403 11.10 6.12 30.13
CA HIS A 403 10.59 6.18 31.50
C HIS A 403 10.01 4.83 31.94
N SER A 404 10.26 4.42 33.18
CA SER A 404 9.92 3.10 33.73
C SER A 404 8.42 2.74 33.65
N LYS A 405 7.54 3.75 33.72
CA LYS A 405 6.07 3.61 33.69
C LYS A 405 5.41 3.77 32.33
N ILE A 406 6.14 4.14 31.27
CA ILE A 406 5.55 4.49 29.98
C ILE A 406 5.92 3.47 28.92
N VAL A 407 4.92 2.85 28.30
CA VAL A 407 5.12 1.94 27.16
C VAL A 407 4.86 2.65 25.83
N GLY A 408 5.85 2.67 24.94
CA GLY A 408 5.68 3.16 23.57
C GLY A 408 4.99 2.11 22.69
N ALA A 409 3.73 2.34 22.30
CA ALA A 409 2.91 1.37 21.57
C ALA A 409 3.04 1.49 20.04
N GLY A 410 3.81 2.47 19.53
CA GLY A 410 3.97 2.73 18.10
C GLY A 410 2.76 3.44 17.48
N GLU A 411 2.56 3.20 16.18
CA GLU A 411 1.43 3.75 15.41
C GLU A 411 0.22 2.81 15.54
N LEU A 412 -0.69 3.10 16.49
CA LEU A 412 -1.90 2.30 16.62
C LEU A 412 -2.94 2.73 15.57
N GLY A 413 -3.57 1.75 14.93
CA GLY A 413 -4.69 1.95 14.00
C GLY A 413 -6.05 2.06 14.69
N PHE A 414 -6.12 1.79 16.00
CA PHE A 414 -7.37 1.52 16.72
C PHE A 414 -8.32 2.71 16.82
N ILE A 415 -7.84 3.95 16.75
CA ILE A 415 -8.74 5.12 16.70
C ILE A 415 -9.64 5.07 15.46
N ASN A 416 -9.14 4.59 14.32
CA ASN A 416 -9.94 4.41 13.12
C ASN A 416 -10.99 3.30 13.30
N ASP A 417 -10.62 2.19 13.95
CA ASP A 417 -11.55 1.09 14.25
C ASP A 417 -12.69 1.56 15.16
N VAL A 418 -12.38 2.39 16.16
CA VAL A 418 -13.37 2.99 17.06
C VAL A 418 -14.27 3.97 16.31
N ALA A 419 -13.74 4.77 15.39
CA ALA A 419 -14.56 5.65 14.54
C ALA A 419 -15.48 4.85 13.60
N LYS A 420 -15.04 3.71 13.06
CA LYS A 420 -15.91 2.81 12.28
C LYS A 420 -17.05 2.25 13.14
N GLU A 421 -16.76 1.89 14.39
CA GLU A 421 -17.81 1.45 15.31
C GLU A 421 -18.81 2.57 15.63
N ALA A 422 -18.35 3.81 15.79
CA ALA A 422 -19.23 4.97 15.93
C ALA A 422 -20.17 5.15 14.71
N VAL A 423 -19.65 4.97 13.50
CA VAL A 423 -20.44 4.96 12.26
C VAL A 423 -21.49 3.86 12.31
N ARG A 424 -21.11 2.64 12.74
CA ARG A 424 -22.03 1.50 12.85
C ARG A 424 -23.15 1.74 13.85
N LEU A 425 -22.84 2.29 15.03
CA LEU A 425 -23.80 2.56 16.10
C LEU A 425 -24.86 3.62 15.72
N THR A 426 -24.52 4.53 14.81
CA THR A 426 -25.36 5.68 14.46
C THR A 426 -25.90 5.64 13.03
N ASN A 427 -25.36 4.76 12.19
CA ASN A 427 -25.60 4.68 10.75
C ASN A 427 -25.38 6.01 10.02
N LYS A 428 -24.39 6.80 10.47
CA LYS A 428 -23.95 8.06 9.84
C LYS A 428 -22.45 8.06 9.66
N PRO A 429 -21.91 8.66 8.57
CA PRO A 429 -20.47 8.73 8.36
C PRO A 429 -19.77 9.54 9.45
N TYR A 430 -18.48 9.31 9.63
CA TYR A 430 -17.62 10.18 10.43
C TYR A 430 -17.27 11.45 9.62
N PRO A 431 -17.25 12.65 10.24
CA PRO A 431 -17.49 12.93 11.66
C PRO A 431 -18.97 13.16 12.03
N GLN A 432 -19.95 13.08 11.12
CA GLN A 432 -21.36 13.36 11.44
C GLN A 432 -21.95 12.46 12.53
N CYS A 433 -21.48 11.22 12.65
CA CYS A 433 -21.90 10.29 13.70
C CYS A 433 -21.68 10.83 15.12
N THR A 434 -20.65 11.66 15.34
CA THR A 434 -20.23 12.05 16.69
C THR A 434 -21.30 12.85 17.43
N ALA A 435 -22.09 13.63 16.71
CA ALA A 435 -23.22 14.40 17.25
C ALA A 435 -24.39 13.52 17.74
N LEU A 436 -24.45 12.27 17.30
CA LEU A 436 -25.52 11.32 17.63
C LEU A 436 -25.13 10.33 18.74
N LEU A 437 -23.88 10.37 19.21
CA LEU A 437 -23.41 9.46 20.25
C LEU A 437 -23.91 9.91 21.63
N SER A 438 -24.42 8.94 22.39
CA SER A 438 -24.76 9.12 23.81
C SER A 438 -23.50 8.95 24.68
N GLU A 439 -23.54 9.37 25.93
CA GLU A 439 -22.45 9.11 26.89
C GLU A 439 -22.14 7.61 27.03
N LYS A 440 -23.16 6.77 26.96
CA LYS A 440 -23.00 5.31 26.94
C LYS A 440 -22.24 4.83 25.70
N HIS A 441 -22.56 5.39 24.52
CA HIS A 441 -21.83 5.07 23.30
C HIS A 441 -20.36 5.50 23.41
N TRP A 442 -20.08 6.70 23.90
CA TRP A 442 -18.71 7.18 24.09
C TRP A 442 -17.91 6.29 25.06
N THR A 443 -18.54 5.90 26.17
CA THR A 443 -17.91 4.99 27.15
C THR A 443 -17.63 3.63 26.51
N GLN A 444 -18.57 3.06 25.77
CA GLN A 444 -18.38 1.80 25.03
C GLN A 444 -17.23 1.89 24.02
N LEU A 445 -17.16 2.97 23.25
CA LEU A 445 -16.12 3.21 22.25
C LEU A 445 -14.73 3.37 22.89
N ARG A 446 -14.66 4.07 24.02
CA ARG A 446 -13.43 4.20 24.82
C ARG A 446 -12.96 2.85 25.34
N ASP A 447 -13.87 2.06 25.92
CA ASP A 447 -13.54 0.75 26.48
C ASP A 447 -13.12 -0.23 25.37
N MET A 448 -13.72 -0.15 24.18
CA MET A 448 -13.26 -0.88 23.00
C MET A 448 -11.80 -0.55 22.66
N TYR A 449 -11.43 0.73 22.60
CA TYR A 449 -10.06 1.14 22.35
C TYR A 449 -9.09 0.58 23.39
N LEU A 450 -9.40 0.76 24.68
CA LEU A 450 -8.54 0.29 25.77
C LEU A 450 -8.37 -1.22 25.77
N ASN A 451 -9.42 -1.99 25.44
CA ASN A 451 -9.34 -3.44 25.31
C ASN A 451 -8.41 -3.87 24.16
N LEU A 452 -8.47 -3.19 23.01
CA LEU A 452 -7.58 -3.46 21.88
C LEU A 452 -6.12 -3.16 22.24
N VAL A 453 -5.86 -2.04 22.94
CA VAL A 453 -4.52 -1.71 23.45
C VAL A 453 -4.05 -2.76 24.45
N GLN A 454 -4.89 -3.15 25.40
CA GLN A 454 -4.54 -4.14 26.43
C GLN A 454 -4.16 -5.49 25.81
N GLN A 455 -4.86 -5.92 24.76
CA GLN A 455 -4.51 -7.13 24.03
C GLN A 455 -3.15 -7.04 23.34
N ARG A 456 -2.75 -5.83 22.92
CA ARG A 456 -1.52 -5.58 22.18
C ARG A 456 -0.29 -5.47 23.09
N ILE A 457 -0.37 -4.69 24.16
CA ILE A 457 0.78 -4.35 25.01
C ILE A 457 0.65 -4.81 26.46
N GLY A 458 -0.45 -5.49 26.81
CA GLY A 458 -0.75 -5.86 28.19
C GLY A 458 -1.31 -4.70 29.00
N ASN A 459 -1.40 -4.89 30.32
CA ASN A 459 -1.89 -3.87 31.25
C ASN A 459 -0.74 -2.97 31.73
N VAL A 460 -0.85 -1.67 31.49
CA VAL A 460 0.21 -0.69 31.78
C VAL A 460 -0.39 0.60 32.35
N GLU A 461 0.38 1.35 33.14
CA GLU A 461 -0.11 2.60 33.75
C GLU A 461 -0.27 3.70 32.68
N TYR A 462 0.76 3.90 31.87
CA TYR A 462 0.78 4.86 30.75
C TYR A 462 1.25 4.17 29.47
N PHE A 463 0.64 4.55 28.35
CA PHE A 463 1.13 4.16 27.04
C PHE A 463 1.05 5.32 26.05
N VAL A 464 1.93 5.26 25.06
CA VAL A 464 1.98 6.24 23.98
C VAL A 464 1.41 5.63 22.71
N ASP A 465 0.30 6.19 22.21
CA ASP A 465 -0.12 6.01 20.82
C ASP A 465 0.49 7.15 19.98
N LYS A 466 1.58 6.82 19.29
CA LYS A 466 2.27 7.75 18.41
C LYS A 466 1.80 7.47 16.99
N ASN A 467 0.81 8.21 16.53
CA ASN A 467 0.40 8.21 15.14
C ASN A 467 0.30 9.66 14.64
N PRO A 468 1.25 10.14 13.81
CA PRO A 468 1.29 11.54 13.41
C PRO A 468 -0.05 12.00 12.81
N LEU A 469 -0.67 11.15 11.99
CA LEU A 469 -1.90 11.45 11.25
C LEU A 469 -3.16 11.47 12.14
N ASN A 470 -3.08 11.08 13.42
CA ASN A 470 -4.17 11.25 14.37
C ASN A 470 -4.49 12.74 14.65
N PHE A 471 -3.70 13.69 14.13
CA PHE A 471 -4.03 15.12 14.15
C PHE A 471 -5.43 15.42 13.55
N ASN A 472 -5.88 14.59 12.59
CA ASN A 472 -7.21 14.68 11.97
C ASN A 472 -8.36 14.30 12.92
N MET A 473 -8.04 13.66 14.06
CA MET A 473 -9.01 13.04 14.96
C MET A 473 -8.85 13.52 16.41
N VAL A 474 -8.14 14.62 16.65
CA VAL A 474 -7.90 15.16 18.00
C VAL A 474 -9.22 15.42 18.76
N GLY A 475 -10.23 16.00 18.11
CA GLY A 475 -11.54 16.19 18.73
C GLY A 475 -12.20 14.87 19.16
N PHE A 476 -12.06 13.82 18.34
CA PHE A 476 -12.60 12.49 18.65
C PHE A 476 -11.82 11.82 19.80
N ILE A 477 -10.49 11.95 19.79
CA ILE A 477 -9.61 11.47 20.86
C ILE A 477 -9.97 12.15 22.18
N GLN A 478 -10.15 13.48 22.20
CA GLN A 478 -10.53 14.22 23.39
C GLN A 478 -11.95 13.86 23.87
N ALA A 479 -12.87 13.52 22.97
CA ALA A 479 -14.19 13.03 23.36
C ALA A 479 -14.15 11.63 23.99
N LEU A 480 -13.24 10.76 23.53
CA LEU A 480 -13.02 9.42 24.12
C LEU A 480 -12.24 9.49 25.43
N PHE A 481 -11.26 10.39 25.52
CA PHE A 481 -10.33 10.50 26.64
C PHE A 481 -10.17 11.97 27.08
N PRO A 482 -11.13 12.53 27.83
CA PRO A 482 -11.08 13.94 28.24
C PRO A 482 -9.87 14.32 29.12
N ALA A 483 -9.22 13.33 29.75
CA ALA A 483 -8.02 13.51 30.56
C ALA A 483 -6.72 13.22 29.79
N SER A 484 -6.80 12.76 28.53
CA SER A 484 -5.61 12.42 27.74
C SER A 484 -4.80 13.66 27.39
N LYS A 485 -3.49 13.47 27.36
CA LYS A 485 -2.53 14.48 26.95
C LYS A 485 -2.05 14.18 25.54
N ILE A 486 -1.94 15.21 24.72
CA ILE A 486 -1.55 15.15 23.32
C ILE A 486 -0.29 15.99 23.15
N ILE A 487 0.75 15.38 22.60
CA ILE A 487 2.00 16.06 22.27
C ILE A 487 2.00 16.30 20.76
N TYR A 488 1.97 17.57 20.38
CA TYR A 488 1.99 17.99 19.00
C TYR A 488 3.42 18.28 18.57
N CYS A 489 4.03 17.34 17.84
CA CYS A 489 5.40 17.50 17.36
C CYS A 489 5.43 18.38 16.11
N GLN A 490 6.17 19.48 16.20
CA GLN A 490 6.40 20.45 15.12
C GLN A 490 7.87 20.43 14.71
N ARG A 491 8.15 20.79 13.46
CA ARG A 491 9.50 20.93 12.92
C ARG A 491 9.49 22.06 11.91
N ASP A 492 10.65 22.63 11.59
CA ASP A 492 10.79 23.57 10.47
C ASP A 492 10.05 23.02 9.22
N PRO A 493 9.12 23.79 8.62
CA PRO A 493 8.28 23.30 7.54
C PRO A 493 9.06 22.79 6.33
N MET A 494 10.19 23.44 6.00
CA MET A 494 11.02 23.07 4.85
C MET A 494 11.74 21.75 5.12
N ASP A 495 12.41 21.61 6.26
CA ASP A 495 13.07 20.36 6.66
C ASP A 495 12.09 19.20 6.83
N ASN A 496 10.90 19.48 7.38
CA ASN A 496 9.87 18.46 7.56
C ASN A 496 9.40 17.93 6.20
N CYS A 497 8.95 18.82 5.32
CA CYS A 497 8.42 18.45 4.01
C CYS A 497 9.50 17.79 3.14
N MET A 498 10.74 18.31 3.14
CA MET A 498 11.86 17.66 2.43
C MET A 498 12.19 16.28 2.99
N SER A 499 12.10 16.08 4.31
CA SER A 499 12.30 14.76 4.91
C SER A 499 11.24 13.75 4.48
N ILE A 500 10.01 14.19 4.21
CA ILE A 500 8.93 13.34 3.67
C ILE A 500 9.14 13.09 2.17
N PHE A 501 9.45 14.13 1.41
CA PHE A 501 9.57 14.07 -0.05
C PHE A 501 10.61 13.07 -0.54
N LYS A 502 11.67 12.81 0.24
CA LYS A 502 12.73 11.86 -0.12
C LYS A 502 12.42 10.39 0.18
N LEU A 503 11.29 10.10 0.82
CA LEU A 503 10.94 8.74 1.25
C LEU A 503 9.86 8.13 0.35
N PRO A 504 9.85 6.80 0.14
CA PRO A 504 8.85 6.10 -0.66
C PRO A 504 7.54 5.92 0.12
N PHE A 505 6.87 7.03 0.46
CA PHE A 505 5.52 7.02 1.05
C PHE A 505 4.53 6.27 0.14
N ASP A 506 3.49 5.70 0.76
CA ASP A 506 2.48 4.89 0.09
C ASP A 506 1.67 5.72 -0.92
N ASP A 507 1.00 5.03 -1.84
CA ASP A 507 0.25 5.66 -2.92
C ASP A 507 -0.97 6.44 -2.44
N ASN A 508 -1.52 6.07 -1.26
CA ASN A 508 -2.62 6.80 -0.61
C ASN A 508 -2.16 8.10 0.08
N GLN A 509 -0.86 8.29 0.31
CA GLN A 509 -0.28 9.49 0.90
C GLN A 509 0.11 10.49 -0.21
N THR A 510 -0.88 10.85 -1.03
CA THR A 510 -0.70 11.63 -2.26
C THR A 510 -0.03 12.99 -2.04
N TYR A 511 -0.19 13.58 -0.85
CA TYR A 511 0.49 14.81 -0.48
C TYR A 511 2.02 14.68 -0.54
N ALA A 512 2.59 13.50 -0.33
CA ALA A 512 4.03 13.25 -0.26
C ALA A 512 4.71 13.08 -1.62
N HIS A 513 3.98 13.26 -2.72
CA HIS A 513 4.47 13.00 -4.08
C HIS A 513 4.89 14.27 -4.83
N GLU A 514 4.53 15.46 -4.35
CA GLU A 514 4.94 16.73 -4.94
C GLU A 514 5.28 17.77 -3.85
N LEU A 515 6.22 18.66 -4.16
CA LEU A 515 6.67 19.71 -3.24
C LEU A 515 5.57 20.74 -2.93
N SER A 516 4.79 21.14 -3.92
CA SER A 516 3.65 22.05 -3.74
C SER A 516 2.53 21.41 -2.91
N ALA A 517 2.22 20.15 -3.19
CA ALA A 517 1.23 19.37 -2.43
C ALA A 517 1.62 19.22 -0.96
N LEU A 518 2.91 18.98 -0.68
CA LEU A 518 3.45 18.94 0.68
C LEU A 518 3.22 20.26 1.43
N GLY A 519 3.50 21.39 0.78
CA GLY A 519 3.30 22.71 1.38
C GLY A 519 1.82 23.00 1.71
N ASP A 520 0.91 22.73 0.77
CA ASP A 520 -0.54 22.89 0.99
C ASP A 520 -1.05 21.99 2.13
N TYR A 521 -0.62 20.72 2.14
CA TYR A 521 -1.01 19.77 3.18
C TYR A 521 -0.48 20.19 4.56
N TYR A 522 0.78 20.65 4.62
CA TYR A 522 1.38 21.18 5.85
C TYR A 522 0.58 22.37 6.40
N ASN A 523 0.24 23.35 5.55
CA ASN A 523 -0.55 24.51 5.98
C ASN A 523 -1.96 24.11 6.42
N SER A 524 -2.59 23.17 5.72
CA SER A 524 -3.90 22.62 6.10
C SER A 524 -3.85 21.92 7.47
N GLN A 525 -2.79 21.17 7.74
CA GLN A 525 -2.56 20.51 9.03
C GLN A 525 -2.28 21.53 10.16
N GLN A 526 -1.47 22.56 9.91
CA GLN A 526 -1.21 23.62 10.88
C GLN A 526 -2.48 24.39 11.26
N ASN A 527 -3.32 24.71 10.28
CA ASN A 527 -4.60 25.39 10.50
C ASN A 527 -5.52 24.54 11.38
N LEU A 528 -5.58 23.22 11.13
CA LEU A 528 -6.37 22.31 11.95
C LEU A 528 -5.82 22.19 13.38
N MET A 529 -4.50 22.08 13.55
CA MET A 529 -3.91 22.02 14.89
C MET A 529 -4.05 23.33 15.67
N THR A 530 -3.99 24.48 15.00
CA THR A 530 -4.27 25.78 15.62
C THR A 530 -5.68 25.82 16.18
N PHE A 531 -6.67 25.32 15.43
CA PHE A 531 -8.05 25.16 15.92
C PHE A 531 -8.11 24.24 17.16
N TRP A 532 -7.46 23.08 17.11
CA TRP A 532 -7.45 22.15 18.24
C TRP A 532 -6.78 22.72 19.48
N GLN A 533 -5.67 23.44 19.34
CA GLN A 533 -4.98 24.08 20.45
C GLN A 533 -5.83 25.19 21.09
N GLY A 534 -6.59 25.94 20.28
CA GLY A 534 -7.55 26.91 20.79
C GLY A 534 -8.71 26.25 21.57
N LEU A 535 -9.14 25.06 21.14
CA LEU A 535 -10.23 24.33 21.77
C LEU A 535 -9.81 23.52 23.01
N TYR A 536 -8.58 23.00 23.02
CA TYR A 536 -8.04 22.11 24.05
C TYR A 536 -6.65 22.56 24.56
N PRO A 537 -6.51 23.79 25.07
CA PRO A 537 -5.21 24.37 25.44
C PRO A 537 -4.48 23.60 26.53
N ASP A 538 -5.20 23.01 27.49
CA ASP A 538 -4.61 22.24 28.60
C ASP A 538 -4.29 20.78 28.24
N ALA A 539 -4.77 20.32 27.08
CA ALA A 539 -4.62 18.94 26.63
C ALA A 539 -3.58 18.79 25.50
N ILE A 540 -3.14 19.88 24.86
CA ILE A 540 -2.19 19.84 23.74
C ILE A 540 -0.93 20.63 24.08
N LEU A 541 0.21 19.94 24.09
CA LEU A 541 1.54 20.56 24.21
C LEU A 541 2.23 20.61 22.84
N PRO A 542 2.50 21.80 22.28
CA PRO A 542 3.37 21.95 21.13
C PRO A 542 4.81 21.67 21.52
N LEU A 543 5.49 20.83 20.75
CA LEU A 543 6.88 20.45 20.97
C LEU A 543 7.67 20.63 19.66
N ALA A 544 8.51 21.66 19.60
CA ALA A 544 9.35 21.92 18.43
C ALA A 544 10.59 21.02 18.46
N TYR A 545 10.84 20.31 17.35
CA TYR A 545 11.97 19.42 17.17
C TYR A 545 13.30 20.14 17.41
N GLU A 546 13.43 21.36 16.91
CA GLU A 546 14.62 22.19 17.03
C GLU A 546 14.94 22.51 18.49
N ASN A 547 13.93 22.73 19.34
CA ASN A 547 14.12 22.96 20.77
C ASN A 547 14.61 21.70 21.48
N VAL A 548 14.04 20.53 21.16
CA VAL A 548 14.45 19.24 21.73
C VAL A 548 15.90 18.93 21.35
N VAL A 549 16.29 19.25 20.13
CA VAL A 549 17.66 19.07 19.63
C VAL A 549 18.64 20.07 20.25
N ASP A 550 18.18 21.26 20.63
CA ASP A 550 19.03 22.28 21.25
C ASP A 550 19.23 22.03 22.75
N ASP A 551 18.17 21.75 23.50
CA ASP A 551 18.20 21.48 24.94
C ASP A 551 17.17 20.41 25.34
N LEU A 552 17.55 19.15 25.16
CA LEU A 552 16.73 18.00 25.53
C LEU A 552 16.35 18.00 27.01
N ALA A 553 17.26 18.41 27.91
CA ALA A 553 17.01 18.34 29.34
C ALA A 553 15.89 19.29 29.77
N LYS A 554 15.88 20.51 29.22
CA LYS A 554 14.81 21.48 29.45
C LYS A 554 13.48 21.00 28.88
N GLU A 555 13.46 20.62 27.60
CA GLU A 555 12.22 20.23 26.92
C GLU A 555 11.63 18.94 27.51
N ALA A 556 12.46 17.97 27.92
CA ALA A 556 11.99 16.77 28.61
C ALA A 556 11.36 17.11 29.96
N ARG A 557 11.95 18.00 30.77
CA ARG A 557 11.34 18.41 32.05
C ARG A 557 9.97 19.08 31.85
N GLN A 558 9.84 19.94 30.83
CA GLN A 558 8.56 20.55 30.47
C GLN A 558 7.55 19.50 30.02
N LEU A 559 7.98 18.53 29.22
CA LEU A 559 7.15 17.41 28.75
C LEU A 559 6.58 16.60 29.92
N PHE A 560 7.41 16.15 30.85
CA PHE A 560 6.97 15.37 32.02
C PHE A 560 6.12 16.19 32.99
N SER A 561 6.43 17.49 33.15
CA SER A 561 5.59 18.41 33.93
C SER A 561 4.19 18.56 33.33
N PHE A 562 4.06 18.64 32.01
CA PHE A 562 2.77 18.73 31.32
C PHE A 562 1.95 17.43 31.43
N LEU A 563 2.64 16.28 31.43
CA LEU A 563 2.02 14.97 31.61
C LEU A 563 1.63 14.67 33.06
N HIS A 564 2.12 15.47 34.02
CA HIS A 564 2.00 15.20 35.46
C HIS A 564 2.59 13.85 35.87
N ILE A 565 3.70 13.48 35.23
CA ILE A 565 4.48 12.27 35.52
C ILE A 565 5.83 12.72 36.11
N GLU A 566 6.34 12.00 37.11
CA GLU A 566 7.65 12.29 37.69
C GLU A 566 8.75 12.21 36.63
N PHE A 567 9.77 13.05 36.75
CA PHE A 567 10.89 13.05 35.80
C PHE A 567 11.92 12.00 36.20
N GLU A 568 12.26 11.10 35.28
CA GLU A 568 13.37 10.15 35.40
C GLU A 568 14.54 10.59 34.51
N SER A 569 15.78 10.45 34.99
CA SER A 569 16.97 10.90 34.24
C SER A 569 17.24 10.08 32.98
N GLU A 570 16.77 8.83 32.96
CA GLU A 570 16.91 7.82 31.93
C GLU A 570 16.28 8.27 30.60
N VAL A 571 15.32 9.19 30.66
CA VAL A 571 14.67 9.76 29.47
C VAL A 571 15.61 10.62 28.63
N LEU A 572 16.69 11.15 29.25
CA LEU A 572 17.76 11.87 28.55
C LEU A 572 18.69 10.91 27.80
N ASP A 573 18.73 9.66 28.23
CA ASP A 573 19.49 8.56 27.63
C ASP A 573 18.64 7.74 26.66
N PHE A 574 17.64 8.35 26.02
CA PHE A 574 16.68 7.69 25.12
C PHE A 574 17.30 6.78 24.04
N HIS A 575 18.51 7.10 23.60
CA HIS A 575 19.25 6.34 22.58
C HIS A 575 19.70 4.95 23.05
N LYS A 576 19.75 4.73 24.38
CA LYS A 576 20.05 3.43 25.00
C LYS A 576 18.81 2.52 25.07
N ASN A 577 17.62 3.06 24.88
CA ASN A 577 16.39 2.28 24.92
C ASN A 577 16.37 1.26 23.77
N THR A 578 16.32 -0.02 24.15
CA THR A 578 16.44 -1.17 23.24
C THR A 578 15.13 -1.56 22.58
N ARG A 579 14.01 -0.86 22.85
CA ARG A 579 12.73 -1.11 22.18
C ARG A 579 12.91 -1.08 20.67
N THR A 580 12.08 -1.85 19.99
CA THR A 580 12.07 -1.83 18.54
C THR A 580 11.32 -0.63 18.03
N VAL A 581 11.94 0.05 17.06
CA VAL A 581 11.39 1.23 16.41
C VAL A 581 11.18 0.88 14.94
N LEU A 582 9.92 0.84 14.49
CA LEU A 582 9.54 0.36 13.17
C LEU A 582 9.37 1.48 12.12
N THR A 583 9.90 2.66 12.40
CA THR A 583 9.76 3.83 11.51
C THR A 583 11.02 4.06 10.68
N PRO A 584 10.96 4.82 9.57
CA PRO A 584 12.15 5.27 8.85
C PRO A 584 13.15 6.08 9.70
N SER A 585 12.73 6.50 10.90
CA SER A 585 13.56 7.24 11.86
C SER A 585 14.31 6.32 12.83
N ALA A 586 14.18 5.00 12.75
CA ALA A 586 14.68 4.05 13.75
C ALA A 586 16.18 4.21 14.04
N GLU A 587 17.00 4.29 13.00
CA GLU A 587 18.44 4.49 13.15
C GLU A 587 18.76 5.84 13.84
N GLN A 588 17.95 6.87 13.58
CA GLN A 588 18.16 8.22 14.10
C GLN A 588 17.94 8.30 15.61
N VAL A 589 16.99 7.53 16.14
CA VAL A 589 16.66 7.56 17.58
C VAL A 589 17.53 6.61 18.41
N ARG A 590 18.36 5.80 17.77
CA ARG A 590 19.41 4.97 18.42
C ARG A 590 20.75 5.71 18.56
N GLN A 591 20.77 6.99 18.24
CA GLN A 591 21.94 7.86 18.36
C GLN A 591 21.64 8.99 19.35
N PRO A 592 22.66 9.52 20.05
CA PRO A 592 22.53 10.78 20.78
C PRO A 592 22.01 11.91 19.88
N ILE A 593 21.48 12.97 20.49
CA ILE A 593 20.99 14.15 19.76
C ILE A 593 22.07 14.70 18.82
N TYR A 594 21.67 15.01 17.59
CA TYR A 594 22.54 15.60 16.58
C TYR A 594 21.81 16.72 15.82
N LYS A 595 22.57 17.71 15.33
CA LYS A 595 22.03 18.91 14.67
C LYS A 595 22.05 18.85 13.12
N SER A 596 22.59 17.79 12.53
CA SER A 596 22.81 17.70 11.07
C SER A 596 21.53 17.62 10.21
N SER A 597 20.37 17.41 10.85
CA SER A 597 19.04 17.38 10.23
C SER A 597 18.37 18.76 10.19
N VAL A 598 18.89 19.76 10.90
CA VAL A 598 18.38 21.13 10.93
C VAL A 598 18.98 21.93 9.78
N ASN A 599 18.15 22.71 9.08
CA ASN A 599 18.45 23.44 7.85
C ASN A 599 19.01 22.55 6.71
N SER A 600 18.68 21.27 6.72
CA SER A 600 19.20 20.30 5.74
C SER A 600 18.64 20.52 4.33
N TRP A 601 17.45 21.13 4.23
CA TRP A 601 16.80 21.49 2.96
C TRP A 601 17.62 22.49 2.13
N GLN A 602 18.47 23.32 2.75
CA GLN A 602 19.26 24.35 2.05
C GLN A 602 20.23 23.76 1.04
N ARG A 603 20.59 22.47 1.20
CA ARG A 603 21.50 21.75 0.30
C ARG A 603 20.96 21.60 -1.12
N TYR A 604 19.64 21.73 -1.32
CA TYR A 604 18.97 21.53 -2.62
C TYR A 604 18.66 22.83 -3.37
N GLY A 605 19.13 23.99 -2.86
CA GLY A 605 19.04 25.27 -3.56
C GLY A 605 17.64 25.61 -4.05
N ASP A 606 17.54 26.09 -5.30
CA ASP A 606 16.28 26.58 -5.87
C ASP A 606 15.28 25.46 -6.22
N ALA A 607 15.70 24.19 -6.22
CA ALA A 607 14.81 23.07 -6.53
C ALA A 607 13.64 22.93 -5.53
N VAL A 608 13.77 23.49 -4.33
CA VAL A 608 12.71 23.49 -3.30
C VAL A 608 11.77 24.69 -3.37
N THR A 609 11.95 25.59 -4.35
CA THR A 609 11.10 26.77 -4.54
C THR A 609 9.60 26.44 -4.58
N PRO A 610 9.12 25.37 -5.26
CA PRO A 610 7.70 25.04 -5.26
C PRO A 610 7.12 24.80 -3.86
N LEU A 611 7.90 24.19 -2.96
CA LEU A 611 7.51 23.98 -1.57
C LEU A 611 7.47 25.32 -0.81
N LEU A 612 8.51 26.14 -0.96
CA LEU A 612 8.58 27.45 -0.31
C LEU A 612 7.41 28.36 -0.73
N SER A 613 7.05 28.35 -2.02
CA SER A 613 5.90 29.09 -2.53
C SER A 613 4.59 28.60 -1.95
N ALA A 614 4.40 27.28 -1.82
CA ALA A 614 3.18 26.71 -1.25
C ALA A 614 3.03 27.00 0.25
N LEU A 615 4.13 26.94 1.01
CA LEU A 615 4.12 27.23 2.45
C LEU A 615 3.81 28.70 2.78
N ARG A 616 4.03 29.63 1.84
CA ARG A 616 3.76 31.07 2.00
C ARG A 616 2.31 31.48 1.69
N GLN A 617 1.50 30.57 1.16
CA GLN A 617 0.07 30.78 0.90
C GLN A 617 -0.74 30.50 2.16
#